data_AF-W9YHG5-F1
#
_entry.id   AF-W9YHG5-F1
#
_cell.length_a   1.000
_cell.length_b   1.000
_cell.length_c   1.000
_cell.angle_alpha   90.00
_cell.angle_beta   90.00
_cell.angle_gamma   90.00
#
_symmetry.space_group_name_H-M   'P 1'
#
loop_
_entity.id
_entity.type
_entity.pdbx_description
1 polymer ?
#
loop_
_entity_poly.entity_id
_entity_poly.type
_entity_poly.pdbx_seq_one_letter_code
_entity_poly.pdbx_strand_id
1 'polypeptide(L)'
;MADREARFTTDAFVDTTPMPDHIPKVKEIGASSAPLLSASFFIGDRCRSYNDDYMQCKTESYGRGELDCMKEGRKVTRCAASVSVYALGQWSEKQFSFKTLWRSDG
;
A
#
# COMPACT_ATOMS: atom_id res chain seq x y z
N MET A 1 -9.41 9.11 -9.91
CA MET A 1 -8.25 8.98 -10.82
C MET A 1 -8.80 8.73 -12.21
N ALA A 2 -8.13 9.19 -13.26
CA ALA A 2 -8.60 8.90 -14.62
C ALA A 2 -8.34 7.43 -14.91
N ASP A 3 -9.34 6.56 -14.73
CA ASP A 3 -9.30 5.11 -15.00
C ASP A 3 -9.11 4.75 -16.50
N ARG A 4 -8.65 5.70 -17.32
CA ARG A 4 -8.48 5.51 -18.76
C ARG A 4 -7.04 5.14 -19.09
N GLU A 5 -6.90 4.14 -19.95
CA GLU A 5 -5.63 3.77 -20.56
C GLU A 5 -5.06 4.94 -21.38
N ALA A 6 -3.76 5.22 -21.20
CA ALA A 6 -3.06 6.27 -21.94
C ALA A 6 -2.79 5.80 -23.38
N ARG A 7 -3.26 6.56 -24.39
CA ARG A 7 -3.23 6.10 -25.79
C ARG A 7 -2.15 6.70 -26.68
N PHE A 8 -1.57 7.87 -26.37
CA PHE A 8 -0.78 8.60 -27.39
C PHE A 8 0.50 9.34 -26.93
N THR A 9 0.82 9.40 -25.62
CA THR A 9 2.13 9.91 -25.15
C THR A 9 2.55 9.19 -23.86
N THR A 10 3.73 8.61 -23.83
CA THR A 10 4.27 7.78 -22.72
C THR A 10 5.25 8.51 -21.81
N ASP A 11 5.51 9.81 -22.06
CA ASP A 11 6.40 10.59 -21.22
C ASP A 11 5.77 10.82 -19.84
N ALA A 12 6.37 10.22 -18.81
CA ALA A 12 5.95 10.36 -17.43
C ALA A 12 6.39 11.73 -16.89
N PHE A 13 5.44 12.64 -16.70
CA PHE A 13 5.69 13.89 -15.98
C PHE A 13 5.70 13.65 -14.48
N VAL A 14 6.85 13.86 -13.84
CA VAL A 14 7.04 13.67 -12.39
C VAL A 14 7.04 15.04 -11.71
N ASP A 15 6.11 15.24 -10.77
CA ASP A 15 6.13 16.40 -9.89
C ASP A 15 7.12 16.18 -8.74
N THR A 16 7.98 17.16 -8.49
CA THR A 16 9.01 17.14 -7.43
C THR A 16 8.60 17.94 -6.20
N THR A 17 7.37 18.47 -6.15
CA THR A 17 6.87 19.22 -4.99
C THR A 17 6.83 18.32 -3.73
N PRO A 18 7.47 18.74 -2.62
CA PRO A 18 7.40 17.99 -1.38
C PRO A 18 6.03 18.15 -0.71
N MET A 19 5.66 17.15 0.11
CA MET A 19 4.44 17.22 0.90
C MET A 19 4.49 18.40 1.91
N PRO A 20 3.38 19.15 2.09
CA PRO A 20 3.33 20.27 3.03
C PRO A 20 3.68 19.89 4.48
N ASP A 21 4.36 20.78 5.21
CA ASP A 21 4.89 20.52 6.55
C ASP A 21 3.83 20.24 7.64
N HIS A 22 2.58 20.67 7.42
CA HIS A 22 1.47 20.40 8.36
C HIS A 22 0.99 18.94 8.32
N ILE A 23 1.38 18.16 7.30
CA ILE A 23 1.04 16.75 7.17
C ILE A 23 2.24 15.91 7.62
N PRO A 24 2.11 15.09 8.68
CA PRO A 24 3.22 14.29 9.17
C PRO A 24 3.62 13.24 8.14
N LYS A 25 4.94 13.08 7.96
CA LYS A 25 5.52 12.09 7.05
C LYS A 25 5.20 10.66 7.51
N VAL A 26 4.89 9.80 6.56
CA VAL A 26 4.61 8.36 6.78
C VAL A 26 5.70 7.54 6.14
N LYS A 27 5.98 6.36 6.71
CA LYS A 27 6.85 5.37 6.10
C LYS A 27 6.02 4.52 5.14
N GLU A 28 6.36 4.55 3.86
CA GLU A 28 5.73 3.73 2.83
C GLU A 28 6.06 2.25 3.00
N ILE A 29 5.18 1.37 2.49
CA ILE A 29 5.28 -0.10 2.64
C ILE A 29 6.51 -0.66 1.91
N GLY A 30 6.90 -0.06 0.78
CA GLY A 30 8.09 -0.45 0.03
C GLY A 30 8.09 -1.89 -0.50
N ALA A 31 6.93 -2.53 -0.66
CA ALA A 31 6.81 -3.90 -1.15
C ALA A 31 6.38 -3.95 -2.62
N SER A 32 6.92 -4.90 -3.38
CA SER A 32 6.48 -5.19 -4.75
C SER A 32 5.13 -5.93 -4.76
N SER A 33 4.50 -6.03 -5.93
CA SER A 33 3.18 -6.67 -6.09
C SER A 33 3.13 -8.11 -5.57
N ALA A 34 4.14 -8.94 -5.86
CA ALA A 34 4.19 -10.33 -5.42
C ALA A 34 4.21 -10.51 -3.88
N PRO A 35 5.13 -9.88 -3.11
CA PRO A 35 5.13 -9.99 -1.65
C PRO A 35 3.92 -9.30 -0.99
N LEU A 36 3.35 -8.27 -1.62
CA LEU A 36 2.13 -7.65 -1.11
C LEU A 36 0.91 -8.56 -1.30
N LEU A 37 0.82 -9.24 -2.45
CA LEU A 37 -0.24 -10.20 -2.75
C LEU A 37 -0.18 -11.41 -1.82
N SER A 38 1.01 -11.94 -1.55
CA SER A 38 1.16 -13.07 -0.61
C SER A 38 0.83 -12.68 0.84
N ALA A 39 1.08 -11.42 1.23
CA ALA A 39 0.75 -10.90 2.55
C ALA A 39 -0.71 -10.41 2.70
N SER A 40 -1.47 -10.33 1.61
CA SER A 40 -2.79 -9.68 1.56
C SER A 40 -3.80 -10.22 2.58
N PHE A 41 -3.87 -11.54 2.74
CA PHE A 41 -4.76 -12.19 3.71
C PHE A 41 -4.42 -11.81 5.17
N PHE A 42 -3.13 -11.73 5.49
CA PHE A 42 -2.66 -11.37 6.82
C PHE A 42 -2.85 -9.88 7.12
N ILE A 43 -2.68 -9.03 6.11
CA ILE A 43 -2.98 -7.60 6.21
C ILE A 43 -4.49 -7.41 6.45
N GLY A 44 -5.33 -8.15 5.72
CA GLY A 44 -6.78 -8.11 5.86
C GLY A 44 -7.26 -8.50 7.26
N ASP A 45 -6.72 -9.56 7.85
CA ASP A 45 -7.12 -10.01 9.19
C ASP A 45 -6.64 -9.04 10.29
N ARG A 46 -5.37 -8.60 10.22
CA ARG A 46 -4.78 -7.75 11.26
C ARG A 46 -5.28 -6.31 11.21
N CYS A 47 -5.48 -5.77 10.01
CA CYS A 47 -5.74 -4.35 9.77
C CYS A 47 -7.18 -4.06 9.38
N ARG A 48 -8.10 -5.02 9.54
CA ARG A 48 -9.49 -4.92 9.13
C ARG A 48 -10.19 -3.64 9.60
N SER A 49 -10.14 -3.36 10.90
CA SER A 49 -10.82 -2.19 11.48
C SER A 49 -10.30 -0.87 10.91
N TYR A 50 -8.99 -0.76 10.70
CA TYR A 50 -8.39 0.45 10.12
C TYR A 50 -8.75 0.64 8.64
N ASN A 51 -8.83 -0.46 7.89
CA ASN A 51 -9.24 -0.43 6.49
C ASN A 51 -10.71 -0.03 6.36
N ASP A 52 -11.58 -0.61 7.20
CA ASP A 52 -13.01 -0.31 7.21
C ASP A 52 -13.27 1.15 7.61
N ASP A 53 -12.57 1.66 8.64
CA ASP A 53 -12.64 3.08 9.04
C ASP A 53 -12.23 4.04 7.91
N TYR A 54 -11.18 3.69 7.16
CA TYR A 54 -10.72 4.50 6.02
C TYR A 54 -11.76 4.51 4.89
N MET A 55 -12.32 3.34 4.57
CA MET A 55 -13.35 3.22 3.54
C MET A 55 -14.63 3.96 3.94
N GLN A 56 -15.04 3.86 5.20
CA GLN A 56 -16.19 4.59 5.72
C GLN A 56 -15.97 6.12 5.64
N CYS A 57 -14.83 6.61 6.13
CA CYS A 57 -14.48 8.02 6.04
C CYS A 57 -14.48 8.51 4.57
N LYS A 58 -13.92 7.71 3.66
CA LYS A 58 -13.87 8.04 2.24
C LYS A 58 -15.26 8.15 1.61
N THR A 59 -16.18 7.27 1.99
CA THR A 59 -17.58 7.29 1.54
C THR A 59 -18.35 8.48 2.10
N GLU A 60 -18.16 8.80 3.39
CA GLU A 60 -18.85 9.92 4.07
C GLU A 60 -18.33 11.30 3.63
N SER A 61 -17.11 11.38 3.10
CA SER A 61 -16.49 12.66 2.70
C SER A 61 -16.94 13.18 1.32
N TYR A 62 -17.92 12.53 0.66
CA TYR A 62 -18.57 12.96 -0.59
C TYR A 62 -17.62 13.62 -1.63
N GLY A 63 -16.51 12.96 -1.94
CA GLY A 63 -15.52 13.41 -2.94
C GLY A 63 -14.30 14.16 -2.37
N ARG A 64 -14.26 14.43 -1.05
CA ARG A 64 -13.10 14.99 -0.34
C ARG A 64 -12.29 13.97 0.46
N GLY A 65 -12.60 12.68 0.33
CA GLY A 65 -11.99 11.62 1.12
C GLY A 65 -10.46 11.55 1.00
N GLU A 66 -9.88 12.00 -0.11
CA GLU A 66 -8.42 11.99 -0.29
C GLU A 66 -7.70 12.99 0.64
N LEU A 67 -8.37 14.08 1.03
CA LEU A 67 -7.80 15.11 1.92
C LEU A 67 -8.25 14.89 3.37
N ASP A 68 -9.54 14.61 3.57
CA ASP A 68 -10.14 14.57 4.91
C ASP A 68 -9.76 13.29 5.67
N CYS A 69 -9.53 12.17 4.96
CA CYS A 69 -9.24 10.86 5.57
C CYS A 69 -7.74 10.54 5.60
N MET A 70 -6.87 11.54 5.41
CA MET A 70 -5.42 11.31 5.43
C MET A 70 -4.96 10.69 6.74
N LYS A 71 -5.59 11.01 7.88
CA LYS A 71 -5.22 10.48 9.20
C LYS A 71 -5.48 8.98 9.32
N GLU A 72 -6.61 8.53 8.80
CA GLU A 72 -7.06 7.14 8.76
C GLU A 72 -6.17 6.35 7.80
N GLY A 73 -5.84 6.93 6.64
CA GLY A 73 -4.87 6.36 5.69
C GLY A 73 -3.52 6.07 6.35
N ARG A 74 -2.99 6.99 7.20
CA ARG A 74 -1.72 6.73 7.92
C ARG A 74 -1.80 5.54 8.88
N LYS A 75 -2.96 5.29 9.50
CA LYS A 75 -3.15 4.14 10.39
C LYS A 75 -3.09 2.83 9.59
N VAL A 76 -3.74 2.80 8.44
CA VAL A 76 -3.71 1.67 7.50
C VAL A 76 -2.28 1.35 7.07
N THR A 77 -1.53 2.33 6.57
CA THR A 77 -0.15 2.12 6.11
C THR A 77 0.77 1.68 7.24
N ARG A 78 0.61 2.22 8.46
CA ARG A 78 1.38 1.76 9.63
C ARG A 78 1.06 0.33 10.02
N CYS A 79 -0.22 -0.06 9.99
CA CYS A 79 -0.62 -1.43 10.29
C CYS A 79 -0.07 -2.41 9.24
N ALA A 80 -0.23 -2.10 7.95
CA ALA A 80 0.29 -2.93 6.87
C ALA A 80 1.83 -3.04 6.91
N ALA A 81 2.55 -1.95 7.22
CA ALA A 81 4.01 -1.98 7.37
C ALA A 81 4.45 -2.95 8.47
N SER A 82 3.71 -3.05 9.57
CA SER A 82 4.00 -4.01 10.62
C SER A 82 3.85 -5.46 10.13
N VAL A 83 2.78 -5.77 9.39
CA VAL A 83 2.54 -7.13 8.88
C VAL A 83 3.60 -7.52 7.85
N SER A 84 3.94 -6.65 6.90
CA SER A 84 4.95 -6.94 5.88
C SER A 84 6.34 -7.21 6.46
N VAL A 85 6.76 -6.45 7.49
CA VAL A 85 8.09 -6.60 8.11
C VAL A 85 8.14 -7.82 9.03
N TYR A 86 7.14 -8.02 9.89
CA TYR A 86 7.15 -9.11 10.87
C TYR A 86 6.79 -10.47 10.25
N ALA A 87 5.82 -10.52 9.34
CA ALA A 87 5.42 -11.78 8.69
C ALA A 87 6.52 -12.28 7.74
N LEU A 88 7.11 -11.43 6.89
CA LEU A 88 8.18 -11.91 6.00
C LEU A 88 9.48 -12.24 6.76
N GLY A 89 9.79 -11.52 7.84
CA GLY A 89 10.95 -11.81 8.69
C GLY A 89 10.87 -13.19 9.38
N GLN A 90 9.71 -13.57 9.91
CA GLN A 90 9.49 -14.89 10.52
C GLN A 90 9.30 -16.02 9.49
N TRP A 91 8.75 -15.73 8.30
CA TRP A 91 8.53 -16.72 7.24
C TRP A 91 9.77 -16.96 6.34
N SER A 92 10.78 -16.08 6.43
CA SER A 92 12.01 -16.11 5.64
C SER A 92 12.87 -17.35 5.83
N GLU A 93 12.80 -18.06 6.96
CA GLU A 93 13.70 -19.20 7.18
C GLU A 93 13.18 -20.54 6.65
N LYS A 94 11.86 -20.70 6.42
CA LYS A 94 11.31 -22.04 6.08
C LYS A 94 10.40 -22.11 4.86
N GLN A 95 9.69 -21.06 4.47
CA GLN A 95 8.70 -21.17 3.38
C GLN A 95 9.04 -20.33 2.13
N PHE A 96 9.75 -19.20 2.30
CA PHE A 96 10.04 -18.28 1.20
C PHE A 96 11.35 -18.61 0.45
N SER A 97 11.71 -19.89 0.32
CA SER A 97 12.60 -20.33 -0.76
C SER A 97 11.84 -20.30 -2.08
N PHE A 98 11.45 -19.09 -2.47
CA PHE A 98 10.82 -18.74 -3.73
C PHE A 98 11.86 -18.21 -4.73
N LYS A 99 13.14 -18.19 -4.33
CA LYS A 99 14.29 -17.99 -5.21
C LYS A 99 14.38 -19.07 -6.29
N THR A 100 13.64 -20.17 -6.16
CA THR A 100 13.51 -21.25 -7.14
C THR A 100 12.26 -21.18 -8.02
N LEU A 101 11.26 -20.32 -7.76
CA LEU A 101 10.02 -20.29 -8.57
C LEU A 101 9.87 -19.08 -9.50
N TRP A 102 10.44 -17.90 -9.20
CA TRP A 102 10.45 -16.75 -10.14
C TRP A 102 11.74 -16.60 -10.94
N ARG A 103 12.61 -17.62 -10.94
CA ARG A 103 13.78 -17.69 -11.82
C ARG A 103 13.56 -18.73 -12.91
N SER A 104 12.39 -18.70 -13.54
CA SER A 104 12.07 -19.57 -14.68
C SER A 104 10.93 -18.99 -15.51
N ASP A 105 11.13 -17.81 -16.08
CA ASP A 105 10.46 -17.40 -17.32
C ASP A 105 11.48 -16.57 -18.11
N GLY A 106 12.29 -17.28 -18.90
CA GLY A 106 13.05 -16.76 -20.03
C GLY A 106 12.50 -17.40 -21.29
#